data_AF-A0A7W5C191-F1
#
_entry.id   AF-A0A7W5C191-F1
#
_cell.length_a   1.000
_cell.length_b   1.000
_cell.length_c   1.000
_cell.angle_alpha   90.00
_cell.angle_beta   90.00
_cell.angle_gamma   90.00
#
_symmetry.space_group_name_H-M   'P 1'
#
loop_
_entity.id
_entity.type
_entity.pdbx_description
1 polymer ?
#
loop_
_entity_poly.entity_id
_entity_poly.type
_entity_poly.pdbx_seq_one_letter_code
_entity_poly.pdbx_strand_id
1 'polypeptide(L)'
;MLFSKVINLMVARYSRGDDLASLRDGLPDLLEQREALLHYLDALPEENQEYRIQYERLSQSRYIHYCRWLTFAACLGADQAHIDRALALIDNAGVDALFDRIAIALGDRERPVADGLLYPKPYAPLFEALDASPAQQGQLIKTFLDGYAKTVKSWGIGIMSKGTGPYHPGDWCFEAALVVKLFDIDDSDFRDHPLYPAALVHGDPA
;
A
#
# COMPACT_ATOMS: atom_id res chain seq x y z
N MET A 1 3.06 -2.76 16.53
CA MET A 1 2.37 -1.46 16.69
C MET A 1 0.87 -1.66 16.51
N LEU A 2 -0.01 -0.82 17.05
CA LEU A 2 -1.46 -1.04 16.96
C LEU A 2 -1.99 -0.83 15.53
N PHE A 3 -1.48 0.18 14.81
CA PHE A 3 -1.70 0.37 13.36
C PHE A 3 -1.46 -0.91 12.54
N SER A 4 -0.33 -1.58 12.73
CA SER A 4 -0.01 -2.81 12.00
C SER A 4 -0.97 -3.96 12.31
N LYS A 5 -1.59 -3.97 13.50
CA LYS A 5 -2.61 -4.99 13.84
C LYS A 5 -3.93 -4.70 13.12
N VAL A 6 -4.36 -3.45 13.09
CA VAL A 6 -5.58 -3.02 12.38
C VAL A 6 -5.46 -3.33 10.90
N ILE A 7 -4.37 -2.92 10.24
CA ILE A 7 -4.20 -3.17 8.80
C ILE A 7 -4.16 -4.67 8.49
N ASN A 8 -3.48 -5.47 9.33
CA ASN A 8 -3.43 -6.93 9.14
C ASN A 8 -4.79 -7.60 9.38
N LEU A 9 -5.61 -7.08 10.29
CA LEU A 9 -6.98 -7.55 10.48
C LEU A 9 -7.82 -7.24 9.23
N MET A 10 -7.71 -6.05 8.65
CA MET A 10 -8.40 -5.72 7.40
C MET A 10 -7.98 -6.64 6.26
N VAL A 11 -6.67 -6.92 6.12
CA VAL A 11 -6.15 -7.89 5.14
C VAL A 11 -6.71 -9.30 5.39
N ALA A 12 -6.76 -9.75 6.65
CA ALA A 12 -7.29 -11.06 7.00
C ALA A 12 -8.80 -11.17 6.71
N ARG A 13 -9.57 -10.12 6.97
CA ARG A 13 -11.00 -10.03 6.66
C ARG A 13 -11.25 -10.06 5.15
N TYR A 14 -10.50 -9.27 4.39
CA TYR A 14 -10.51 -9.34 2.93
C TYR A 14 -10.19 -10.76 2.43
N SER A 15 -9.14 -11.38 2.96
CA SER A 15 -8.73 -12.74 2.57
C SER A 15 -9.74 -13.83 2.95
N ARG A 16 -10.63 -13.55 3.90
CA ARG A 16 -11.72 -14.45 4.33
C ARG A 16 -12.96 -14.32 3.45
N GLY A 17 -13.00 -13.35 2.53
CA GLY A 17 -14.17 -13.05 1.69
C GLY A 17 -15.22 -12.21 2.44
N ASP A 18 -14.82 -11.42 3.44
CA ASP A 18 -15.76 -10.48 4.06
C ASP A 18 -16.22 -9.43 3.02
N ASP A 19 -17.47 -8.99 3.17
CA ASP A 19 -18.02 -7.90 2.37
C ASP A 19 -17.15 -6.64 2.45
N LEU A 20 -16.86 -6.03 1.29
CA LEU A 20 -15.97 -4.88 1.19
C LEU A 20 -16.50 -3.66 1.96
N ALA A 21 -17.81 -3.47 2.04
CA ALA A 21 -18.37 -2.36 2.82
C ALA A 21 -18.05 -2.53 4.31
N SER A 22 -18.07 -3.75 4.83
CA SER A 22 -17.70 -4.05 6.22
C SER A 22 -16.22 -3.76 6.54
N LEU A 23 -15.34 -3.68 5.53
CA LEU A 23 -13.93 -3.36 5.74
C LEU A 23 -13.72 -1.86 6.01
N ARG A 24 -14.66 -0.99 5.60
CA ARG A 24 -14.59 0.46 5.82
C ARG A 24 -14.47 0.84 7.29
N ASP A 25 -15.04 0.02 8.18
CA ASP A 25 -15.01 0.22 9.63
C ASP A 25 -13.58 0.30 10.19
N GLY A 26 -12.59 -0.29 9.50
CA GLY A 26 -11.19 -0.22 9.92
C GLY A 26 -10.47 1.07 9.54
N LEU A 27 -11.03 1.90 8.64
CA LEU A 27 -10.37 3.11 8.17
C LEU A 27 -10.19 4.16 9.30
N PRO A 28 -11.22 4.51 10.09
CA PRO A 28 -11.05 5.42 11.22
C PRO A 28 -10.03 4.92 12.24
N ASP A 29 -10.02 3.61 12.53
CA ASP A 29 -9.06 3.00 13.45
C ASP A 29 -7.62 3.19 12.95
N LEU A 30 -7.36 3.03 11.65
CA LEU A 30 -6.01 3.25 11.10
C LEU A 30 -5.52 4.68 11.32
N LEU A 31 -6.39 5.68 11.13
CA LEU A 31 -6.07 7.08 11.42
C LEU A 31 -5.78 7.27 12.90
N GLU A 32 -6.71 6.86 13.77
CA GLU A 32 -6.60 7.03 15.22
C GLU A 32 -5.29 6.42 15.73
N GLN A 33 -4.94 5.21 15.29
CA GLN A 33 -3.73 4.54 15.74
C GLN A 33 -2.45 5.22 15.25
N ARG A 34 -2.46 5.82 14.05
CA ARG A 34 -1.29 6.52 13.51
C ARG A 34 -1.13 7.92 14.13
N GLU A 35 -2.24 8.60 14.42
CA GLU A 35 -2.27 9.88 15.13
C GLU A 35 -1.83 9.72 16.59
N ALA A 36 -2.33 8.70 17.28
CA ALA A 36 -1.89 8.39 18.64
C ALA A 36 -0.39 8.12 18.68
N LEU A 37 0.15 7.36 17.71
CA LEU A 37 1.59 7.16 17.60
C LEU A 37 2.34 8.49 17.43
N LEU A 38 1.90 9.34 16.49
CA LEU A 38 2.55 10.63 16.27
C LEU A 38 2.54 11.49 17.54
N HIS A 39 1.42 11.54 18.25
CA HIS A 39 1.30 12.25 19.52
C HIS A 39 2.32 11.76 20.56
N TYR A 40 2.51 10.45 20.70
CA TYR A 40 3.52 9.89 21.60
C TYR A 40 4.95 10.22 21.14
N LEU A 41 5.22 10.24 19.83
CA LEU A 41 6.52 10.58 19.27
C LEU A 41 6.86 12.05 19.48
N ASP A 42 5.89 12.95 19.30
CA ASP A 42 6.05 14.39 19.57
C ASP A 42 6.31 14.66 21.05
N ALA A 43 5.76 13.85 21.95
CA ALA A 43 5.95 13.96 23.39
C ALA A 43 7.26 13.34 23.91
N LEU A 44 8.10 12.75 23.05
CA LEU A 44 9.39 12.19 23.48
C LEU A 44 10.31 13.31 24.02
N PRO A 45 11.10 13.06 25.09
CA PRO A 45 12.16 13.96 25.51
C PRO A 45 13.12 14.30 24.36
N GLU A 46 13.73 15.49 24.40
CA GLU A 46 14.63 15.98 23.33
C GLU A 46 15.76 14.97 23.04
N GLU A 47 16.33 14.37 24.09
CA GLU A 47 17.37 13.35 23.98
C GLU A 47 16.94 12.06 23.25
N ASN A 48 15.62 11.82 23.13
CA ASN A 48 15.04 10.62 22.53
C ASN A 48 14.40 10.89 21.15
N GLN A 49 14.40 12.13 20.66
CA GLN A 49 13.78 12.49 19.38
C GLN A 49 14.40 11.74 18.19
N GLU A 50 15.68 11.35 18.28
CA GLU A 50 16.34 10.56 17.24
C GLU A 50 15.66 9.20 16.97
N TYR A 51 14.96 8.63 17.96
CA TYR A 51 14.29 7.33 17.81
C TYR A 51 13.04 7.39 16.94
N ARG A 52 12.51 8.58 16.66
CA ARG A 52 11.33 8.78 15.79
C ARG A 52 11.52 8.21 14.39
N ILE A 53 12.76 8.23 13.88
CA ILE A 53 13.09 7.69 12.56
C ILE A 53 12.67 6.21 12.41
N GLN A 54 12.67 5.44 13.51
CA GLN A 54 12.25 4.04 13.52
C GLN A 54 10.74 3.88 13.27
N TYR A 55 9.95 4.94 13.47
CA TYR A 55 8.49 4.97 13.34
C TYR A 55 7.97 5.82 12.18
N GLU A 56 8.73 6.82 11.72
CA GLU A 56 8.33 7.72 10.61
C GLU A 56 8.96 7.41 9.24
N ARG A 57 10.23 7.00 9.17
CA ARG A 57 10.91 6.72 7.88
C ARG A 57 10.23 5.61 7.07
N LEU A 58 10.10 5.74 5.75
CA LEU A 58 9.69 4.61 4.91
C LEU A 58 10.69 3.43 4.98
N SER A 59 10.36 2.41 5.78
CA SER A 59 11.00 1.09 5.73
C SER A 59 10.18 0.13 4.88
N GLN A 60 10.74 -1.02 4.49
CA GLN A 60 10.08 -2.03 3.66
C GLN A 60 8.69 -2.40 4.20
N SER A 61 8.57 -2.70 5.50
CA SER A 61 7.26 -3.03 6.10
C SER A 61 6.28 -1.86 6.12
N ARG A 62 6.76 -0.62 6.34
CA ARG A 62 5.90 0.57 6.32
C ARG A 62 5.44 0.91 4.92
N TYR A 63 6.30 0.74 3.92
CA TYR A 63 5.98 0.87 2.51
C TYR A 63 4.76 0.01 2.16
N ILE A 64 4.85 -1.31 2.45
CA ILE A 64 3.75 -2.26 2.24
C ILE A 64 2.48 -1.86 3.03
N HIS A 65 2.61 -1.50 4.32
CA HIS A 65 1.45 -1.14 5.13
C HIS A 65 0.77 0.16 4.67
N TYR A 66 1.53 1.15 4.22
CA TYR A 66 0.97 2.39 3.70
C TYR A 66 0.31 2.20 2.34
N CYS A 67 0.89 1.40 1.45
CA CYS A 67 0.18 1.02 0.23
C CYS A 67 -1.13 0.28 0.54
N ARG A 68 -1.14 -0.66 1.50
CA ARG A 68 -2.38 -1.33 1.96
C ARG A 68 -3.41 -0.32 2.45
N TRP A 69 -2.98 0.61 3.31
CA TRP A 69 -3.88 1.64 3.86
C TRP A 69 -4.48 2.51 2.76
N LEU A 70 -3.65 3.03 1.86
CA LEU A 70 -4.09 3.86 0.74
C LEU A 70 -4.96 3.08 -0.24
N THR A 71 -4.71 1.79 -0.45
CA THR A 71 -5.57 0.91 -1.26
C THR A 71 -6.95 0.81 -0.64
N PHE A 72 -7.05 0.49 0.67
CA PHE A 72 -8.35 0.44 1.32
C PHE A 72 -9.04 1.80 1.31
N ALA A 73 -8.33 2.90 1.53
CA ALA A 73 -8.93 4.23 1.47
C ALA A 73 -9.49 4.55 0.08
N ALA A 74 -8.70 4.34 -0.98
CA ALA A 74 -9.09 4.64 -2.36
C ALA A 74 -10.19 3.70 -2.88
N CYS A 75 -10.07 2.39 -2.63
CA CYS A 75 -11.00 1.39 -3.14
C CYS A 75 -12.31 1.34 -2.35
N LEU A 76 -12.29 1.63 -1.05
CA LEU A 76 -13.48 1.61 -0.20
C LEU A 76 -14.11 3.00 -0.06
N GLY A 77 -13.78 3.95 -0.93
CA GLY A 77 -14.44 5.26 -1.00
C GLY A 77 -14.34 6.07 0.29
N ALA A 78 -13.16 6.13 0.89
CA ALA A 78 -12.86 7.12 1.92
C ALA A 78 -13.04 8.54 1.37
N ASP A 79 -13.46 9.47 2.21
CA ASP A 79 -13.55 10.87 1.80
C ASP A 79 -12.17 11.53 1.68
N GLN A 80 -12.12 12.70 1.05
CA GLN A 80 -10.87 13.43 0.86
C GLN A 80 -10.22 13.81 2.20
N ALA A 81 -11.02 14.11 3.24
CA ALA A 81 -10.49 14.48 4.55
C ALA A 81 -9.72 13.31 5.20
N HIS A 82 -10.19 12.08 5.04
CA HIS A 82 -9.47 10.87 5.45
C HIS A 82 -8.17 10.72 4.66
N ILE A 83 -8.22 10.88 3.34
CA ILE A 83 -7.05 10.74 2.45
C ILE A 83 -5.98 11.78 2.81
N ASP A 84 -6.36 13.04 2.95
CA ASP A 84 -5.44 14.13 3.29
C ASP A 84 -4.75 13.88 4.64
N ARG A 85 -5.50 13.44 5.65
CA ARG A 85 -4.93 13.05 6.96
C ARG A 85 -4.00 11.86 6.84
N ALA A 86 -4.36 10.84 6.06
CA ALA A 86 -3.50 9.68 5.85
C ALA A 86 -2.16 10.08 5.20
N LEU A 87 -2.20 10.91 4.15
CA LEU A 87 -0.99 11.41 3.48
C LEU A 87 -0.13 12.27 4.41
N ALA A 88 -0.75 13.16 5.20
CA ALA A 88 -0.06 13.98 6.19
C ALA A 88 0.59 13.14 7.32
N LEU A 89 0.02 11.98 7.66
CA LEU A 89 0.61 11.08 8.66
C LEU A 89 1.67 10.14 8.08
N ILE A 90 1.64 9.89 6.77
CA ILE A 90 2.69 9.15 6.08
C ILE A 90 3.94 10.02 5.96
N ASP A 91 3.81 11.30 5.61
CA ASP A 91 4.88 12.33 5.62
C ASP A 91 6.28 11.84 5.18
N ASN A 92 6.41 11.55 3.89
CA ASN A 92 7.67 11.14 3.24
C ASN A 92 7.73 11.70 1.81
N ALA A 93 7.46 13.01 1.65
CA ALA A 93 7.46 13.68 0.34
C ALA A 93 8.87 13.76 -0.25
N GLY A 94 9.01 13.46 -1.54
CA GLY A 94 10.29 13.50 -2.24
C GLY A 94 11.24 12.35 -1.88
N VAL A 95 10.75 11.29 -1.22
CA VAL A 95 11.56 10.13 -0.82
C VAL A 95 11.49 8.97 -1.80
N ASP A 96 10.33 8.73 -2.41
CA ASP A 96 10.08 7.63 -3.34
C ASP A 96 9.13 8.08 -4.44
N ALA A 97 9.60 8.03 -5.68
CA ALA A 97 8.89 8.59 -6.82
C ALA A 97 7.51 7.94 -7.04
N LEU A 98 7.37 6.63 -6.78
CA LEU A 98 6.09 5.94 -6.90
C LEU A 98 5.10 6.43 -5.84
N PHE A 99 5.51 6.52 -4.57
CA PHE A 99 4.67 7.08 -3.51
C PHE A 99 4.27 8.53 -3.77
N ASP A 100 5.19 9.34 -4.28
CA ASP A 100 4.88 10.75 -4.59
C ASP A 100 3.83 10.84 -5.71
N ARG A 101 3.95 10.01 -6.77
CA ARG A 101 2.94 9.93 -7.84
C ARG A 101 1.58 9.43 -7.33
N ILE A 102 1.57 8.46 -6.42
CA ILE A 102 0.35 7.96 -5.76
C ILE A 102 -0.31 9.09 -4.94
N ALA A 103 0.46 9.82 -4.14
CA ALA A 103 -0.05 10.92 -3.31
C ALA A 103 -0.64 12.06 -4.16
N ILE A 104 0.02 12.41 -5.29
CA ILE A 104 -0.51 13.38 -6.25
C ILE A 104 -1.85 12.90 -6.84
N ALA A 105 -1.94 11.63 -7.25
CA ALA A 105 -3.18 11.05 -7.77
C ALA A 105 -4.32 11.03 -6.71
N LEU A 106 -3.95 10.97 -5.43
CA LEU A 106 -4.88 11.05 -4.29
C LEU A 106 -5.23 12.48 -3.86
N GLY A 107 -4.66 13.52 -4.48
CA GLY A 107 -5.03 14.92 -4.26
C GLY A 107 -3.93 15.83 -3.71
N ASP A 108 -2.76 15.31 -3.32
CA ASP A 108 -1.60 16.09 -2.88
C ASP A 108 -0.85 16.69 -4.08
N ARG A 109 -1.52 17.61 -4.80
CA ARG A 109 -1.12 18.07 -6.15
C ARG A 109 0.21 18.83 -6.20
N GLU A 110 0.61 19.44 -5.10
CA GLU A 110 1.83 20.26 -5.00
C GLU A 110 3.04 19.46 -4.48
N ARG A 111 2.87 18.15 -4.30
CA ARG A 111 3.92 17.30 -3.74
C ARG A 111 5.15 17.25 -4.65
N PRO A 112 6.37 17.45 -4.12
CA PRO A 112 7.59 17.20 -4.88
C PRO A 112 7.72 15.70 -5.18
N VAL A 113 8.12 15.37 -6.42
CA VAL A 113 8.38 14.00 -6.83
C VAL A 113 9.87 13.70 -6.69
N ALA A 114 10.21 12.61 -6.02
CA ALA A 114 11.59 12.14 -5.92
C ALA A 114 12.19 11.80 -7.29
N ASP A 115 13.52 11.92 -7.41
CA ASP A 115 14.25 11.56 -8.63
C ASP A 115 14.31 10.03 -8.88
N GLY A 116 13.92 9.21 -7.91
CA GLY A 116 14.03 7.76 -8.01
C GLY A 116 13.18 6.98 -7.02
N LEU A 117 13.23 5.66 -7.17
CA LEU A 117 12.57 4.71 -6.29
C LEU A 117 13.46 4.37 -5.10
N LEU A 118 12.85 4.27 -3.92
CA LEU A 118 13.50 3.78 -2.71
C LEU A 118 13.85 2.29 -2.83
N TYR A 119 13.03 1.53 -3.57
CA TYR A 119 13.21 0.09 -3.82
C TYR A 119 13.15 -0.22 -5.33
N PRO A 120 14.15 0.20 -6.12
CA PRO A 120 14.07 0.16 -7.58
C PRO A 120 13.97 -1.25 -8.14
N LYS A 121 14.70 -2.21 -7.57
CA LYS A 121 14.73 -3.59 -8.05
C LYS A 121 13.34 -4.26 -8.11
N PRO A 122 12.52 -4.20 -7.04
CA PRO A 122 11.16 -4.74 -7.12
C PRO A 122 10.12 -3.80 -7.75
N TYR A 123 10.23 -2.48 -7.60
CA TYR A 123 9.15 -1.56 -8.00
C TYR A 123 9.32 -0.89 -9.37
N ALA A 124 10.45 -1.05 -10.06
CA ALA A 124 10.64 -0.45 -11.39
C ALA A 124 9.51 -0.81 -12.38
N PRO A 125 9.07 -2.08 -12.54
CA PRO A 125 8.00 -2.38 -13.49
C PRO A 125 6.67 -1.72 -13.11
N LEU A 126 6.35 -1.65 -11.80
CA LEU A 126 5.14 -0.97 -11.33
C LEU A 126 5.21 0.53 -11.62
N PHE A 127 6.35 1.17 -11.36
CA PHE A 127 6.55 2.59 -11.61
C PHE A 127 6.54 2.94 -13.10
N GLU A 128 7.20 2.14 -13.93
CA GLU A 128 7.21 2.31 -15.38
C GLU A 128 5.80 2.22 -15.99
N ALA A 129 4.92 1.41 -15.39
CA ALA A 129 3.53 1.29 -15.87
C ALA A 129 2.71 2.58 -15.75
N LEU A 130 3.09 3.53 -14.87
CA LEU A 130 2.34 4.78 -14.69
C LEU A 130 2.36 5.64 -15.96
N ASP A 131 3.44 5.57 -16.73
CA ASP A 131 3.68 6.42 -17.91
C ASP A 131 3.79 5.59 -19.22
N ALA A 132 3.62 4.27 -19.14
CA ALA A 132 3.65 3.38 -20.30
C ALA A 132 2.39 3.51 -21.15
N SER A 133 2.49 3.10 -22.43
CA SER A 133 1.31 3.01 -23.29
C SER A 133 0.33 1.93 -22.78
N PRO A 134 -0.99 2.05 -23.03
CA PRO A 134 -1.97 1.05 -22.57
C PRO A 134 -1.61 -0.40 -22.95
N ALA A 135 -1.01 -0.60 -24.13
CA ALA A 135 -0.57 -1.92 -24.60
C ALA A 135 0.60 -2.52 -23.80
N GLN A 136 1.35 -1.69 -23.04
CA GLN A 136 2.51 -2.11 -22.24
C GLN A 136 2.21 -2.16 -20.74
N GLN A 137 1.25 -1.38 -20.26
CA GLN A 137 0.90 -1.30 -18.84
C GLN A 137 0.59 -2.68 -18.26
N GLY A 138 -0.30 -3.45 -18.92
CA GLY A 138 -0.68 -4.77 -18.44
C GLY A 138 0.50 -5.73 -18.26
N GLN A 139 1.42 -5.75 -19.23
CA GLN A 139 2.61 -6.59 -19.17
C GLN A 139 3.59 -6.16 -18.07
N LEU A 140 3.72 -4.86 -17.80
CA LEU A 140 4.55 -4.33 -16.72
C LEU A 140 3.98 -4.65 -15.34
N ILE A 141 2.67 -4.46 -15.13
CA ILE A 141 2.00 -4.83 -13.88
C ILE A 141 2.09 -6.34 -13.64
N LYS A 142 1.89 -7.16 -14.68
CA LYS A 142 2.06 -8.61 -14.58
C LYS A 142 3.49 -8.99 -14.19
N THR A 143 4.49 -8.34 -14.78
CA THR A 143 5.90 -8.57 -14.44
C THR A 143 6.21 -8.22 -12.99
N PHE A 144 5.62 -7.13 -12.48
CA PHE A 144 5.68 -6.77 -11.06
C PHE A 144 5.05 -7.85 -10.17
N LEU A 145 3.84 -8.29 -10.51
CA LEU A 145 3.08 -9.32 -9.79
C LEU A 145 3.83 -10.66 -9.72
N ASP A 146 4.41 -11.11 -10.84
CA ASP A 146 5.21 -12.35 -10.92
C ASP A 146 6.43 -12.31 -9.98
N GLY A 147 7.01 -11.12 -9.76
CA GLY A 147 8.15 -10.89 -8.86
C GLY A 147 7.78 -10.66 -7.40
N TYR A 148 6.51 -10.37 -7.09
CA TYR A 148 6.09 -9.83 -5.80
C TYR A 148 6.34 -10.80 -4.64
N ALA A 149 5.94 -12.07 -4.77
CA ALA A 149 6.12 -13.08 -3.72
C ALA A 149 7.60 -13.26 -3.30
N LYS A 150 8.52 -13.20 -4.26
CA LYS A 150 9.96 -13.27 -4.01
C LYS A 150 10.45 -12.05 -3.24
N THR A 151 9.94 -10.87 -3.58
CA THR A 151 10.27 -9.60 -2.92
C THR A 151 9.86 -9.62 -1.46
N VAL A 152 8.58 -9.87 -1.16
CA VAL A 152 8.07 -9.87 0.22
C VAL A 152 8.78 -10.93 1.08
N LYS A 153 9.02 -12.13 0.52
CA LYS A 153 9.80 -13.17 1.19
C LYS A 153 11.23 -12.71 1.52
N SER A 154 11.90 -12.03 0.58
CA SER A 154 13.27 -11.55 0.80
C SER A 154 13.36 -10.47 1.87
N TRP A 155 12.26 -9.75 2.10
CA TRP A 155 12.13 -8.72 3.15
C TRP A 155 11.65 -9.29 4.48
N GLY A 156 11.35 -10.59 4.55
CA GLY A 156 10.75 -11.20 5.75
C GLY A 156 9.34 -10.67 6.03
N ILE A 157 8.63 -10.20 5.00
CA ILE A 157 7.27 -9.68 5.06
C ILE A 157 6.33 -10.71 4.42
N GLY A 158 5.15 -10.89 5.01
CA GLY A 158 4.14 -11.84 4.53
C GLY A 158 3.78 -12.90 5.56
N ILE A 159 2.68 -13.62 5.32
CA ILE A 159 2.15 -14.64 6.23
C ILE A 159 2.78 -16.00 5.95
N MET A 160 3.80 -16.07 5.07
CA MET A 160 4.49 -17.28 4.61
C MET A 160 4.77 -18.24 5.76
N SER A 161 3.80 -19.12 6.00
CA SER A 161 3.91 -20.12 7.03
C SER A 161 4.93 -21.12 6.52
N LYS A 162 5.87 -21.53 7.37
CA LYS A 162 6.76 -22.63 7.05
C LYS A 162 5.89 -23.87 6.79
N GLY A 163 5.58 -24.19 5.53
CA GLY A 163 5.05 -25.52 5.17
C GLY A 163 3.99 -25.65 4.08
N THR A 164 3.37 -24.60 3.53
CA THR A 164 2.22 -24.77 2.59
C THR A 164 2.38 -24.08 1.24
N GLY A 165 3.27 -24.59 0.38
CA GLY A 165 3.36 -24.16 -1.03
C GLY A 165 3.83 -22.69 -1.24
N PRO A 166 3.84 -22.21 -2.49
CA PRO A 166 4.36 -20.87 -2.82
C PRO A 166 3.35 -19.72 -2.66
N TYR A 167 2.07 -19.99 -2.39
CA TYR A 167 1.00 -18.98 -2.34
C TYR A 167 0.11 -19.18 -1.11
N HIS A 168 -0.11 -18.12 -0.33
CA HIS A 168 -1.05 -18.13 0.80
C HIS A 168 -2.10 -17.03 0.66
N PRO A 169 -3.37 -17.29 1.04
CA PRO A 169 -4.35 -16.24 1.28
C PRO A 169 -3.78 -15.19 2.24
N GLY A 170 -3.76 -13.92 1.82
CA GLY A 170 -3.22 -12.82 2.61
C GLY A 170 -1.89 -12.22 2.13
N ASP A 171 -1.21 -12.84 1.17
CA ASP A 171 -0.01 -12.27 0.51
C ASP A 171 -0.37 -11.37 -0.70
N TRP A 172 -1.54 -10.73 -0.65
CA TRP A 172 -2.04 -9.86 -1.71
C TRP A 172 -1.09 -8.69 -2.01
N CYS A 173 -1.00 -8.34 -3.29
CA CYS A 173 -0.27 -7.20 -3.80
C CYS A 173 -1.21 -5.98 -3.88
N PHE A 174 -1.28 -5.25 -2.78
CA PHE A 174 -2.12 -4.06 -2.67
C PHE A 174 -1.57 -2.90 -3.52
N GLU A 175 -0.26 -2.86 -3.73
CA GLU A 175 0.41 -1.86 -4.56
C GLU A 175 -0.07 -1.88 -6.00
N ALA A 176 -0.22 -3.08 -6.58
CA ALA A 176 -0.78 -3.24 -7.91
C ALA A 176 -2.24 -2.76 -7.96
N ALA A 177 -3.06 -3.12 -6.98
CA ALA A 177 -4.46 -2.67 -6.92
C ALA A 177 -4.59 -1.16 -6.75
N LEU A 178 -3.75 -0.54 -5.93
CA LEU A 178 -3.70 0.91 -5.74
C LEU A 178 -3.36 1.63 -7.05
N VAL A 179 -2.30 1.18 -7.73
CA VAL A 179 -1.88 1.80 -9.00
C VAL A 179 -2.93 1.59 -10.07
N VAL A 180 -3.50 0.38 -10.21
CA VAL A 180 -4.59 0.13 -11.15
C VAL A 180 -5.78 1.05 -10.87
N LYS A 181 -6.18 1.19 -9.59
CA LYS A 181 -7.32 2.01 -9.20
C LYS A 181 -7.10 3.50 -9.49
N LEU A 182 -5.92 4.03 -9.21
CA LEU A 182 -5.64 5.47 -9.29
C LEU A 182 -5.28 5.93 -10.70
N PHE A 183 -4.67 5.06 -11.51
CA PHE A 183 -4.18 5.40 -12.85
C PHE A 183 -5.04 4.81 -13.97
N ASP A 184 -6.20 4.21 -13.62
CA ASP A 184 -7.18 3.66 -14.57
C ASP A 184 -6.55 2.67 -15.57
N ILE A 185 -5.72 1.75 -15.05
CA ILE A 185 -5.03 0.75 -15.87
C ILE A 185 -5.96 -0.42 -16.15
N ASP A 186 -6.08 -0.84 -17.42
CA ASP A 186 -6.80 -2.06 -17.79
C ASP A 186 -6.10 -3.30 -17.21
N ASP A 187 -6.80 -4.02 -16.33
CA ASP A 187 -6.31 -5.20 -15.64
C ASP A 187 -6.68 -6.52 -16.32
N SER A 188 -7.32 -6.48 -17.49
CA SER A 188 -7.84 -7.68 -18.17
C SER A 188 -6.78 -8.78 -18.41
N ASP A 189 -5.52 -8.41 -18.61
CA ASP A 189 -4.41 -9.35 -18.86
C ASP A 189 -3.86 -10.06 -17.61
N PHE A 190 -4.17 -9.54 -16.42
CA PHE A 190 -3.62 -10.03 -15.15
C PHE A 190 -4.66 -10.11 -14.02
N ARG A 191 -5.95 -9.89 -14.31
CA ARG A 191 -7.03 -9.92 -13.31
C ARG A 191 -7.08 -11.22 -12.52
N ASP A 192 -6.79 -12.35 -13.18
CA ASP A 192 -6.77 -13.69 -12.58
C ASP A 192 -5.45 -14.03 -11.86
N HIS A 193 -4.50 -13.08 -11.75
CA HIS A 193 -3.23 -13.33 -11.09
C HIS A 193 -3.46 -13.61 -9.59
N PRO A 194 -2.98 -14.74 -9.03
CA PRO A 194 -3.27 -15.16 -7.64
C PRO A 194 -2.94 -14.16 -6.52
N LEU A 195 -2.03 -13.21 -6.77
CA LEU A 195 -1.65 -12.17 -5.80
C LEU A 195 -2.39 -10.84 -6.02
N TYR A 196 -3.15 -10.68 -7.11
CA TYR A 196 -3.81 -9.43 -7.45
C TYR A 196 -5.21 -9.38 -6.79
N PRO A 197 -5.49 -8.41 -5.90
CA PRO A 197 -6.78 -8.35 -5.23
C PRO A 197 -7.82 -7.61 -6.08
N ALA A 198 -8.22 -8.22 -7.21
CA ALA A 198 -9.13 -7.63 -8.19
C ALA A 198 -10.45 -7.15 -7.58
N ALA A 199 -11.01 -7.89 -6.62
CA ALA A 199 -12.27 -7.55 -5.95
C ALA A 199 -12.23 -6.14 -5.33
N LEU A 200 -11.10 -5.69 -4.77
CA LEU A 200 -10.97 -4.34 -4.23
C LEU A 200 -11.09 -3.26 -5.32
N VAL A 201 -10.56 -3.51 -6.51
CA VAL A 201 -10.53 -2.52 -7.58
C VAL A 201 -11.93 -2.30 -8.17
N HIS A 202 -12.65 -3.41 -8.39
CA HIS A 202 -13.96 -3.44 -9.05
C HIS A 202 -15.15 -3.36 -8.10
N GLY A 203 -14.94 -3.59 -6.80
CA GLY A 203 -16.03 -3.62 -5.81
C GLY A 203 -16.79 -4.95 -5.81
N ASP A 204 -16.19 -6.02 -6.34
CA ASP A 204 -16.77 -7.35 -6.36
C ASP A 204 -16.67 -8.01 -4.97
N PRO A 205 -17.49 -9.03 -4.66
CA PRO A 205 -17.28 -9.88 -3.49
C PRO A 205 -15.87 -10.50 -3.51
N ALA A 206 -15.17 -10.42 -2.38
CA ALA A 206 -13.80 -10.93 -2.20
C ALA A 206 -13.71 -12.46 -2.13
#